data_AF-A0A9P8W8P1-F1
#
_entry.id   AF-A0A9P8W8P1-F1
#
_cell.length_a   1.000
_cell.length_b   1.000
_cell.length_c   1.000
_cell.angle_alpha   90.00
_cell.angle_beta   90.00
_cell.angle_gamma   90.00
#
_symmetry.space_group_name_H-M   'P 1'
#
loop_
_entity.id
_entity.type
_entity.pdbx_description
1 polymer ?
#
loop_
_entity_poly.entity_id
_entity_poly.type
_entity_poly.pdbx_seq_one_letter_code
_entity_poly.pdbx_strand_id
1 'polypeptide(L)'
;MATQLVRFEFYCNETKTLTYTHEIPSSLIRNAGSAGATAEYNDLFIGTITPIMKEHEKVCRNACGNVSCDGCESPAGMVSQSPKSWLHLKPFIGVRVTPFCGR
;
A
#
# COMPACT_ATOMS: atom_id res chain seq x y z
N MET A 1 -6.53 -8.67 20.87
CA MET A 1 -6.59 -7.30 20.31
C MET A 1 -7.68 -7.29 19.25
N ALA A 2 -8.58 -6.30 19.23
CA ALA A 2 -9.68 -6.28 18.26
C ALA A 2 -9.16 -5.89 16.87
N THR A 3 -9.42 -6.73 15.87
CA THR A 3 -9.12 -6.47 14.46
C THR A 3 -10.37 -6.06 13.70
N GLN A 4 -10.19 -5.39 12.58
CA GLN A 4 -11.27 -5.06 11.64
C GLN A 4 -10.80 -5.28 10.20
N LEU A 5 -11.69 -5.80 9.37
CA LEU A 5 -11.45 -5.97 7.95
C LEU A 5 -11.41 -4.61 7.25
N VAL A 6 -10.32 -4.35 6.55
CA VAL A 6 -10.08 -3.13 5.80
C VAL A 6 -9.68 -3.48 4.38
N ARG A 7 -10.19 -2.72 3.42
CA ARG A 7 -9.88 -2.89 2.01
C ARG A 7 -8.54 -2.25 1.66
N PHE A 8 -7.71 -2.98 0.92
CA PHE A 8 -6.44 -2.54 0.39
C PHE A 8 -6.52 -2.47 -1.13
N GLU A 9 -6.27 -1.30 -1.70
CA GLU A 9 -6.28 -1.08 -3.15
C GLU A 9 -4.87 -0.79 -3.63
N PHE A 10 -4.27 -1.71 -4.38
CA PHE A 10 -2.96 -1.53 -4.99
C PHE A 10 -3.12 -1.01 -6.40
N TYR A 11 -2.68 0.23 -6.63
CA TYR A 11 -2.73 0.88 -7.94
C TYR A 11 -1.43 0.57 -8.70
N CYS A 12 -1.49 -0.40 -9.61
CA CYS A 12 -0.35 -0.91 -10.36
C CYS A 12 -0.06 -0.12 -11.66
N ASN A 13 -1.06 0.58 -12.18
CA ASN A 13 -0.96 1.59 -13.24
C ASN A 13 -2.31 2.35 -13.31
N GLU A 14 -2.51 3.24 -14.29
CA GLU A 14 -3.79 3.96 -14.50
C GLU A 14 -5.00 3.04 -14.70
N THR A 15 -4.79 1.84 -15.22
CA THR A 15 -5.86 0.91 -15.62
C THR A 15 -5.99 -0.33 -14.74
N LYS A 16 -5.04 -0.59 -13.83
CA LYS A 16 -5.02 -1.81 -13.01
C LYS A 16 -4.99 -1.50 -11.53
N THR A 17 -6.05 -1.96 -10.85
CA THR A 17 -6.15 -1.93 -9.38
C THR A 17 -6.36 -3.36 -8.88
N LEU A 18 -5.49 -3.80 -7.97
CA LEU A 18 -5.67 -5.05 -7.24
C LEU A 18 -6.32 -4.74 -5.90
N THR A 19 -7.41 -5.44 -5.56
CA THR A 19 -8.15 -5.20 -4.31
C THR A 19 -8.04 -6.42 -3.41
N TYR A 20 -7.61 -6.20 -2.17
CA TYR A 20 -7.51 -7.22 -1.13
C TYR A 20 -8.21 -6.75 0.13
N THR A 21 -8.54 -7.67 1.02
CA THR A 21 -9.09 -7.35 2.35
C THR A 21 -8.19 -7.94 3.39
N HIS A 22 -7.79 -7.15 4.37
CA HIS A 22 -6.91 -7.55 5.46
C HIS A 22 -7.47 -7.14 6.79
N GLU A 23 -7.20 -7.95 7.80
CA GLU A 23 -7.45 -7.58 9.18
C GLU A 23 -6.35 -6.65 9.67
N ILE A 24 -6.73 -5.48 10.18
CA ILE A 24 -5.82 -4.55 10.84
C ILE A 24 -6.29 -4.23 12.26
N PRO A 25 -5.40 -3.78 13.17
CA PRO A 25 -5.80 -3.33 14.50
C PRO A 25 -6.88 -2.24 14.44
N SER A 26 -7.98 -2.43 15.17
CA SER A 26 -9.08 -1.47 15.23
C SER A 26 -8.64 -0.09 15.77
N SER A 27 -7.55 -0.07 16.53
CA SER A 27 -6.90 1.16 17.01
C SER A 27 -6.40 2.05 15.87
N LEU A 28 -5.94 1.49 14.75
CA LEU A 28 -5.51 2.28 13.59
C LEU A 28 -6.67 3.02 12.93
N ILE A 29 -7.85 2.42 12.95
CA ILE A 29 -9.07 3.01 12.40
C ILE A 29 -9.57 4.10 13.35
N ARG A 30 -9.70 3.77 14.64
CA ARG A 30 -10.19 4.72 15.66
C ARG A 30 -9.28 5.94 15.80
N ASN A 31 -7.97 5.75 15.68
CA ASN A 31 -6.99 6.82 15.84
C ASN A 31 -6.56 7.43 14.49
N ALA A 32 -7.30 7.16 13.39
CA ALA A 32 -6.92 7.63 12.06
C ALA A 32 -6.81 9.16 11.94
N GLY A 33 -7.55 9.90 12.78
CA GLY A 33 -7.44 11.37 12.86
C GLY A 33 -6.12 11.87 13.45
N SER A 34 -5.31 11.00 14.07
CA SER A 34 -3.99 11.30 14.61
C SER A 34 -2.85 10.98 13.64
N ALA A 35 -3.16 10.62 12.39
CA ALA A 35 -2.17 10.35 11.36
C ALA A 35 -1.21 11.54 11.17
N GLY A 36 0.10 11.29 11.26
CA GLY A 36 1.12 12.35 11.18
C GLY A 36 1.25 13.22 12.44
N ALA A 37 0.32 13.14 13.40
CA ALA A 37 0.37 13.91 14.65
C ALA A 37 1.16 13.21 15.75
N THR A 38 1.17 11.87 15.79
CA THR A 38 1.93 11.09 16.78
C THR A 38 2.85 10.08 16.12
N ALA A 39 4.09 9.98 16.62
CA ALA A 39 5.06 8.99 16.16
C ALA A 39 4.52 7.56 16.37
N GLU A 40 3.91 7.30 17.53
CA GLU A 40 3.33 5.99 17.86
C GLU A 40 2.27 5.52 16.86
N TYR A 41 1.42 6.43 16.36
CA TYR A 41 0.45 6.08 15.32
C TYR A 41 1.16 5.72 14.02
N ASN A 42 2.16 6.52 13.63
CA ASN A 42 2.91 6.28 12.39
C ASN A 42 3.68 4.95 12.45
N ASP A 43 4.30 4.62 13.58
CA ASP A 43 4.99 3.35 13.78
C ASP A 43 4.02 2.16 13.74
N LEU A 44 2.86 2.27 14.40
CA LEU A 44 1.82 1.24 14.35
C LEU A 44 1.30 1.06 12.92
N PHE A 45 1.12 2.16 12.19
CA PHE A 45 0.67 2.14 10.81
C PHE A 45 1.70 1.43 9.92
N ILE A 46 2.96 1.89 9.91
CA ILE A 46 4.02 1.29 9.11
C ILE A 46 4.22 -0.18 9.47
N GLY A 47 4.26 -0.52 10.77
CA GLY A 47 4.40 -1.90 11.24
C GLY A 47 3.27 -2.82 10.79
N THR A 48 2.05 -2.31 10.68
CA THR A 48 0.88 -3.08 10.22
C THR A 48 0.85 -3.22 8.69
N ILE A 49 1.15 -2.14 7.96
CA ILE A 49 0.95 -2.09 6.52
C ILE A 49 2.12 -2.73 5.74
N THR A 50 3.34 -2.62 6.26
CA THR A 50 4.55 -3.18 5.63
C THR A 50 4.46 -4.69 5.33
N PRO A 51 4.05 -5.58 6.25
CA PRO A 51 3.95 -7.00 5.94
C PRO A 51 2.91 -7.30 4.85
N ILE A 52 1.77 -6.58 4.86
CA ILE A 52 0.72 -6.71 3.84
C ILE A 52 1.26 -6.28 2.46
N MET A 53 1.96 -5.15 2.41
CA MET A 53 2.62 -4.66 1.21
C MET A 53 3.62 -5.68 0.64
N LYS A 54 4.45 -6.28 1.49
CA LYS A 54 5.42 -7.33 1.11
C LYS A 54 4.73 -8.59 0.59
N GLU A 55 3.63 -9.02 1.21
CA GLU A 55 2.84 -10.17 0.75
C GLU A 55 2.39 -10.01 -0.70
N HIS A 56 1.93 -8.79 -1.06
CA HIS A 56 1.42 -8.50 -2.40
C HIS A 56 2.47 -7.97 -3.38
N GLU A 57 3.72 -7.81 -2.96
CA GLU A 57 4.78 -7.18 -3.78
C GLU A 57 4.98 -7.89 -5.12
N LYS A 58 5.10 -9.23 -5.10
CA LYS A 58 5.32 -10.02 -6.31
C LYS A 58 4.14 -9.93 -7.28
N VAL A 59 2.92 -9.99 -6.76
CA VAL A 59 1.69 -9.90 -7.58
C VAL A 59 1.56 -8.50 -8.16
N CYS A 60 1.83 -7.47 -7.36
CA CYS A 60 1.88 -6.08 -7.81
C CYS A 60 2.94 -5.90 -8.89
N ARG A 61 4.15 -6.44 -8.71
CA ARG A 61 5.23 -6.40 -9.71
C ARG A 61 4.81 -7.03 -11.03
N ASN A 62 4.18 -8.20 -11.00
CA ASN A 62 3.68 -8.85 -12.21
C ASN A 62 2.54 -8.07 -12.87
N ALA A 63 1.64 -7.49 -12.07
CA ALA A 63 0.55 -6.66 -12.58
C ALA A 63 1.05 -5.34 -13.22
N CYS A 64 2.13 -4.77 -12.66
CA CYS A 64 2.88 -3.62 -13.19
C CYS A 64 3.85 -4.00 -14.32
N GLY A 65 4.18 -5.28 -14.49
CA GLY A 65 5.37 -5.77 -15.21
C GLY A 65 5.42 -5.60 -16.72
N ASN A 66 4.46 -4.89 -17.31
CA ASN A 66 4.52 -4.42 -18.70
C ASN A 66 4.83 -2.93 -18.81
N VAL A 67 5.07 -2.24 -17.69
CA VAL A 67 5.37 -0.82 -17.67
C VAL A 67 6.89 -0.68 -17.77
N SER A 68 7.34 -0.23 -18.95
CA SER A 68 8.70 0.27 -19.15
C SER A 68 8.98 1.34 -18.09
N CYS A 69 10.17 1.35 -17.50
CA CYS A 69 10.53 2.47 -16.62
C CYS A 69 10.44 3.78 -17.39
N ASP A 70 9.74 4.75 -16.81
CA ASP A 70 9.43 6.06 -17.40
C ASP A 70 10.69 6.82 -17.90
N GLY A 71 11.87 6.51 -17.34
CA GLY A 71 13.14 7.15 -17.69
C GLY A 71 14.15 6.33 -18.50
N CYS A 72 13.97 5.02 -18.69
CA CYS A 72 15.02 4.19 -19.34
C CYS A 72 14.51 3.02 -20.19
N GLU A 73 13.19 2.94 -20.41
CA GLU A 73 12.52 2.00 -21.33
C GLU A 73 12.80 0.50 -21.06
N SER A 74 13.49 0.20 -19.96
CA SER A 74 13.84 -1.15 -19.55
C SER A 74 12.68 -1.76 -18.76
N PRO A 75 12.51 -3.10 -18.80
CA PRO A 75 11.52 -3.77 -17.98
C PRO A 75 11.82 -3.52 -16.50
N ALA A 76 10.85 -2.95 -15.79
CA ALA A 76 11.00 -2.65 -14.39
C ALA A 76 11.14 -3.93 -13.56
N GLY A 77 12.34 -4.15 -13.00
CA GLY A 77 12.61 -5.30 -12.15
C GLY A 77 12.10 -5.14 -10.71
N MET A 78 11.73 -3.92 -10.29
CA MET A 78 11.35 -3.57 -8.92
C MET A 78 10.09 -2.70 -8.89
N VAL A 79 9.40 -2.69 -7.75
CA VAL A 79 8.25 -1.81 -7.48
C VAL A 79 8.43 -1.08 -6.17
N SER A 80 8.16 0.23 -6.17
CA SER A 80 8.04 1.04 -4.98
C SER A 80 6.57 1.10 -4.59
N GLN A 81 6.25 0.77 -3.35
CA GLN A 81 4.89 0.80 -2.84
C GLN A 81 4.76 1.93 -1.82
N SER A 82 3.81 2.84 -2.02
CA SER A 82 3.55 3.98 -1.14
C SER A 82 2.13 3.93 -0.60
N PRO A 83 1.92 3.59 0.69
CA PRO A 83 0.59 3.52 1.28
C PRO A 83 0.05 4.91 1.62
N LYS A 84 -1.25 5.08 1.48
CA LYS A 84 -2.04 6.23 1.92
C LYS A 84 -3.29 5.73 2.62
N SER A 85 -3.64 6.34 3.75
CA SER A 85 -4.78 5.93 4.57
C SER A 85 -6.00 6.83 4.34
N TRP A 86 -7.17 6.20 4.20
CA TRP A 86 -8.48 6.87 4.23
C TRP A 86 -9.34 6.40 5.40
N LEU A 87 -8.69 5.81 6.41
CA LEU A 87 -9.32 5.21 7.59
C LEU A 87 -10.25 6.16 8.38
N HIS A 88 -10.11 7.48 8.21
CA HIS A 88 -10.88 8.51 8.90
C HIS A 88 -12.24 8.84 8.25
N LEU A 89 -12.47 8.48 6.97
CA LEU A 89 -13.73 8.78 6.24
C LEU A 89 -14.39 7.51 5.72
N LYS A 90 -13.62 6.67 5.02
CA LYS A 90 -14.08 5.42 4.42
C LYS A 90 -12.95 4.41 4.59
N PRO A 91 -13.09 3.39 5.45
CA PRO A 91 -11.94 2.60 5.89
C PRO A 91 -11.37 1.74 4.75
N PHE A 92 -10.41 2.31 4.04
CA PHE A 92 -9.55 1.64 3.07
C PHE A 92 -8.15 2.25 3.09
N ILE A 93 -7.20 1.48 2.57
CA ILE A 93 -5.81 1.89 2.38
C ILE A 93 -5.49 1.74 0.90
N GLY A 94 -5.08 2.85 0.29
CA GLY A 94 -4.61 2.87 -1.09
C GLY A 94 -3.10 2.72 -1.10
N VAL A 95 -2.56 1.84 -1.93
CA VAL A 95 -1.13 1.63 -2.11
C VAL A 95 -0.77 1.97 -3.54
N ARG A 96 -0.07 3.08 -3.74
CA ARG A 96 0.47 3.42 -5.07
C ARG A 96 1.66 2.53 -5.35
N VAL A 97 1.60 1.74 -6.41
CA VAL A 97 2.71 0.88 -6.85
C VAL A 97 3.36 1.55 -8.06
N THR A 98 4.63 1.91 -7.94
CA THR A 98 5.39 2.56 -9.00
C THR A 98 6.53 1.64 -9.45
N PRO A 99 6.54 1.16 -10.70
CA PRO A 99 7.66 0.40 -11.23
C PRO A 99 8.91 1.29 -11.34
N PHE A 100 10.08 0.77 -10.98
CA PHE A 100 11.35 1.48 -11.15
C PHE A 100 12.51 0.54 -11.49
N CYS A 101 13.57 1.10 -12.06
CA CYS A 101 14.64 0.32 -12.69
C CYS A 101 15.86 0.04 -11.80
N GLY A 102 15.87 0.53 -10.56
CA GLY A 102 16.87 0.20 -9.53
C GLY A 102 18.33 0.49 -9.93
N ARG A 103 18.55 1.37 -10.92
CA ARG A 103 19.87 1.82 -11.38
C ARG A 103 20.24 3.14 -10.74
#